data_AF-A0A9R0VTM4-F1
#
_entry.id   AF-A0A9R0VTM4-F1
#
_cell.length_a   1.000
_cell.length_b   1.000
_cell.length_c   1.000
_cell.angle_alpha   90.00
_cell.angle_beta   90.00
_cell.angle_gamma   90.00
#
_symmetry.space_group_name_H-M   'P 1'
#
loop_
_entity.id
_entity.type
_entity.pdbx_description
1 polymer ?
#
loop_
_entity_poly.entity_id
_entity_poly.type
_entity_poly.pdbx_seq_one_letter_code
_entity_poly.pdbx_strand_id
1 'polypeptide(L)'
;MAAYDPVVFEATPSVGGVWKHCVYRTTRLQTPRPDYEFSDYSWKNRDDPSFPTHTEIVDYLEGYADEFDLWRYISFESKVVDIKLLGGAEAG
;
A
#
# COMPACT_ATOMS: atom_id res chain seq x y z
N MET A 1 14.06 -16.73 -0.25
CA MET A 1 14.00 -16.03 -1.55
C MET A 1 12.54 -16.00 -1.98
N ALA A 2 12.05 -14.86 -2.47
CA ALA A 2 10.69 -14.78 -2.99
C ALA A 2 10.52 -15.75 -4.17
N ALA A 3 9.41 -16.49 -4.20
CA ALA A 3 9.15 -17.48 -5.24
C ALA A 3 8.75 -16.85 -6.59
N TYR A 4 8.49 -15.55 -6.60
CA TYR A 4 7.96 -14.80 -7.74
C TYR A 4 8.63 -13.43 -7.85
N ASP A 5 8.56 -12.86 -9.05
CA ASP A 5 9.02 -11.51 -9.39
C ASP A 5 7.81 -10.64 -9.78
N PRO A 6 7.09 -10.05 -8.81
CA PRO A 6 5.86 -9.32 -9.08
C PRO A 6 6.13 -7.94 -9.69
N VAL A 7 5.19 -7.45 -10.50
CA VAL A 7 5.15 -6.05 -10.94
C VAL A 7 3.82 -5.44 -10.50
N VAL A 8 3.89 -4.32 -9.80
CA VAL A 8 2.75 -3.56 -9.28
C VAL A 8 2.62 -2.29 -10.11
N PHE A 9 1.45 -2.08 -10.70
CA PHE A 9 1.14 -0.86 -11.45
C PHE A 9 0.30 0.06 -10.57
N GLU A 10 0.84 1.23 -10.22
CA GLU A 10 0.15 2.27 -9.44
C GLU A 10 -0.14 3.47 -10.36
N ALA A 11 -1.39 3.91 -10.40
CA ALA A 11 -1.82 4.96 -11.32
C ALA A 11 -1.33 6.36 -10.90
N THR A 12 -1.03 6.56 -9.63
CA THR A 12 -0.59 7.83 -9.04
C THR A 12 0.94 7.84 -8.81
N PRO A 13 1.56 8.98 -8.47
CA PRO A 13 3.01 9.03 -8.22
C PRO A 13 3.41 8.56 -6.80
N SER A 14 2.50 7.99 -6.01
CA SER A 14 2.75 7.67 -4.61
C SER A 14 1.98 6.46 -4.11
N VAL A 15 2.55 5.74 -3.15
CA VAL A 15 1.84 4.70 -2.38
C VAL A 15 0.84 5.31 -1.39
N GLY A 16 0.07 4.45 -0.72
CA GLY A 16 -0.87 4.84 0.34
C GLY A 16 -2.34 4.93 -0.11
N GLY A 17 -2.61 5.00 -1.41
CA GLY A 17 -3.96 4.89 -1.97
C GLY A 17 -4.97 5.79 -1.27
N VAL A 18 -5.97 5.19 -0.61
CA VAL A 18 -7.02 5.90 0.14
C VAL A 18 -6.43 6.85 1.18
N TRP A 19 -5.39 6.44 1.90
CA TRP A 19 -4.75 7.25 2.95
C TRP A 19 -4.01 8.47 2.42
N LYS A 20 -3.62 8.46 1.13
CA LYS A 20 -2.98 9.61 0.48
C LYS A 20 -3.99 10.52 -0.21
N HIS A 21 -4.96 9.94 -0.92
CA HIS A 21 -5.75 10.67 -1.92
C HIS A 21 -7.23 10.85 -1.57
N CYS A 22 -7.79 10.05 -0.66
CA CYS A 22 -9.24 9.99 -0.40
C CYS A 22 -9.60 10.24 1.07
N VAL A 23 -8.87 11.14 1.73
CA VAL A 23 -9.05 11.47 3.14
C VAL A 23 -9.20 12.96 3.34
N TYR A 24 -10.07 13.35 4.26
CA TYR A 24 -10.07 14.71 4.78
C TYR A 24 -8.81 14.90 5.64
N ARG A 25 -8.32 16.14 5.74
CA ARG A 25 -7.11 16.45 6.53
C ARG A 25 -7.20 15.97 7.98
N THR A 26 -8.41 15.86 8.52
CA THR A 26 -8.69 15.44 9.91
C THR A 26 -8.94 13.95 10.06
N THR A 27 -8.91 13.16 8.98
CA THR A 27 -9.14 11.72 9.03
C THR A 27 -8.05 11.04 9.86
N ARG A 28 -8.51 10.21 10.80
CA ARG A 28 -7.70 9.32 11.64
C ARG A 28 -8.21 7.90 11.54
N LEU A 29 -7.34 6.95 11.81
CA LEU A 29 -7.71 5.55 11.99
C LEU A 29 -8.70 5.40 13.16
N GLN A 30 -9.58 4.41 13.09
CA GLN A 30 -10.52 4.12 14.19
C GLN A 30 -10.04 3.00 15.12
N THR A 31 -8.88 2.42 14.80
CA THR A 31 -8.24 1.33 15.53
C THR A 31 -6.87 1.78 16.06
N PRO A 32 -6.41 1.25 17.21
CA PRO A 32 -5.05 1.47 17.70
C PRO A 32 -3.98 1.00 16.70
N ARG A 33 -2.76 1.56 16.78
CA ARG A 33 -1.62 1.15 15.94
C ARG A 33 -1.32 -0.36 15.97
N PRO A 34 -1.25 -1.01 17.16
CA PRO A 34 -0.98 -2.45 17.24
C PRO A 34 -1.96 -3.35 16.48
N ASP A 35 -3.20 -2.89 16.33
CA ASP A 35 -4.26 -3.67 15.67
C ASP A 35 -4.28 -3.46 14.15
N TYR A 36 -3.46 -2.53 13.64
CA TYR A 36 -3.39 -2.14 12.22
C TYR A 36 -1.99 -2.26 11.63
N GLU A 37 -1.05 -2.90 12.34
CA GLU A 37 0.32 -3.10 11.87
C GLU A 37 0.48 -4.43 11.13
N PHE A 38 1.38 -4.46 10.14
CA PHE A 38 1.87 -5.71 9.57
C PHE A 38 2.60 -6.52 10.64
N SER A 39 2.40 -7.83 10.66
CA SER A 39 2.92 -8.72 11.71
C SER A 39 4.44 -8.75 11.81
N ASP A 40 5.13 -8.37 10.73
CA ASP A 40 6.58 -8.35 10.56
C ASP A 40 7.17 -6.93 10.54
N TYR A 41 6.35 -5.90 10.76
CA TYR A 41 6.80 -4.51 10.81
C TYR A 41 5.95 -3.66 11.75
N SER A 42 6.45 -3.46 12.96
CA SER A 42 5.77 -2.66 13.99
C SER A 42 5.96 -1.15 13.80
N TRP A 43 5.01 -0.38 14.30
CA TRP A 43 5.12 1.09 14.32
C TRP A 43 6.26 1.57 15.23
N LYS A 44 6.98 2.62 14.81
CA LYS A 44 8.02 3.25 15.65
C LYS A 44 7.46 3.87 16.93
N ASN A 45 6.25 4.44 16.85
CA ASN A 45 5.51 5.01 17.97
C ASN A 45 4.33 4.13 18.40
N ARG A 46 4.56 2.81 18.48
CA ARG A 46 3.52 1.82 18.78
C ARG A 46 2.75 2.09 20.08
N ASP A 47 3.42 2.60 21.10
CA ASP A 47 2.83 2.86 22.43
C ASP A 47 2.10 4.22 22.52
N ASP A 48 2.07 5.00 21.45
CA ASP A 48 1.32 6.26 21.39
C ASP A 48 -0.20 5.95 21.47
N PRO A 49 -0.92 6.46 22.50
CA PRO A 49 -2.33 6.17 22.72
C PRO A 49 -3.27 6.89 21.74
N SER A 50 -2.76 7.83 20.93
CA SER A 50 -3.56 8.53 19.93
C SER A 50 -3.88 7.63 18.73
N PHE A 51 -4.98 7.90 18.04
CA PHE A 51 -5.27 7.23 16.76
C PHE A 51 -4.45 7.86 15.63
N PRO A 52 -3.72 7.06 14.81
CA PRO A 52 -2.84 7.60 13.78
C PRO A 52 -3.61 8.39 12.73
N THR A 53 -3.01 9.50 12.29
CA THR A 53 -3.49 10.32 11.18
C THR A 53 -3.24 9.64 9.84
N HIS A 54 -3.93 10.09 8.79
CA HIS A 54 -3.66 9.62 7.44
C HIS A 54 -2.20 9.80 7.00
N THR A 55 -1.54 10.90 7.42
CA THR A 55 -0.12 11.14 7.13
C THR A 55 0.77 10.09 7.81
N GLU A 56 0.54 9.81 9.09
CA GLU A 56 1.29 8.78 9.82
C GLU A 56 1.12 7.39 9.17
N ILE A 57 -0.05 7.09 8.63
CA ILE A 57 -0.30 5.82 7.91
C ILE A 57 0.46 5.77 6.60
N VAL A 58 0.50 6.87 5.84
CA VAL A 58 1.33 6.93 4.63
C VAL A 58 2.81 6.74 5.00
N ASP A 59 3.31 7.45 6.01
CA ASP A 59 4.70 7.33 6.46
C ASP A 59 5.05 5.88 6.89
N TYR A 60 4.11 5.20 7.55
CA TYR A 60 4.24 3.79 7.91
C TYR A 60 4.34 2.87 6.68
N LEU A 61 3.48 3.08 5.68
CA LEU A 61 3.49 2.31 4.44
C LEU A 61 4.75 2.56 3.60
N GLU A 62 5.22 3.81 3.55
CA GLU A 62 6.48 4.17 2.89
C GLU A 62 7.67 3.48 3.60
N GLY A 63 7.71 3.51 4.94
CA GLY A 63 8.74 2.82 5.71
C GLY A 63 8.72 1.29 5.55
N TYR A 64 7.53 0.68 5.42
CA TYR A 64 7.42 -0.74 5.10
C TYR A 64 7.99 -1.06 3.71
N ALA A 65 7.69 -0.22 2.71
CA ALA A 65 8.23 -0.40 1.38
C ALA A 65 9.76 -0.23 1.33
N ASP A 66 10.32 0.66 2.15
CA ASP A 66 11.77 0.80 2.33
C ASP A 66 12.41 -0.45 2.95
N GLU A 67 11.89 -0.93 4.09
CA GLU A 67 12.47 -2.04 4.86
C GLU A 67 12.54 -3.35 4.04
N PHE A 68 11.52 -3.60 3.22
CA PHE A 68 11.40 -4.83 2.42
C PHE A 68 11.80 -4.65 0.95
N ASP A 69 12.40 -3.50 0.59
CA ASP A 69 12.85 -3.18 -0.78
C ASP A 69 11.72 -3.39 -1.83
N LEU A 70 10.51 -2.93 -1.49
CA LEU A 70 9.32 -3.14 -2.33
C LEU A 70 9.21 -2.14 -3.48
N TRP A 71 9.86 -0.98 -3.35
CA TRP A 71 9.83 0.08 -4.37
C TRP A 71 10.22 -0.39 -5.76
N ARG A 72 11.16 -1.34 -5.83
CA ARG A 72 11.64 -1.91 -7.10
C ARG A 72 10.56 -2.63 -7.90
N TYR A 73 9.50 -3.09 -7.24
CA TYR A 73 8.39 -3.79 -7.89
C TYR A 73 7.28 -2.84 -8.34
N ILE A 74 7.32 -1.56 -7.94
CA ILE A 74 6.23 -0.62 -8.17
C ILE A 74 6.56 0.30 -9.34
N SER A 75 5.72 0.24 -10.37
CA SER A 75 5.72 1.18 -11.47
C SER A 75 4.65 2.25 -11.20
N PHE A 76 5.10 3.44 -10.82
CA PHE A 76 4.22 4.60 -10.59
C PHE A 76 3.73 5.22 -11.91
N GLU A 77 2.72 6.07 -11.81
CA GLU A 77 2.11 6.78 -12.94
C GLU A 77 1.67 5.83 -14.08
N SER A 78 1.37 4.58 -13.72
CA SER A 78 1.12 3.47 -14.62
C SER A 78 -0.31 2.97 -14.42
N LYS A 79 -1.27 3.66 -15.04
CA LYS A 79 -2.67 3.25 -14.96
C LYS A 79 -2.94 2.02 -15.82
N VAL A 80 -3.38 0.92 -15.19
CA VAL A 80 -3.92 -0.24 -15.91
C VAL A 80 -5.25 0.15 -16.55
N VAL A 81 -5.34 0.05 -17.88
CA VAL A 81 -6.54 0.46 -18.65
C VAL A 81 -7.43 -0.72 -19.03
N ASP A 82 -6.86 -1.91 -19.18
CA ASP A 82 -7.56 -3.10 -19.64
C ASP A 82 -6.79 -4.37 -19.23
N ILE A 83 -7.51 -5.47 -19.05
CA ILE A 83 -6.95 -6.80 -18.77
C ILE A 83 -7.66 -7.79 -19.68
N LYS A 84 -6.89 -8.46 -20.55
CA LYS A 84 -7.42 -9.44 -21.51
C LYS A 84 -6.88 -10.82 -21.20
N LEU A 85 -7.78 -11.80 -21.15
CA LEU A 85 -7.39 -13.20 -21.17
C LEU A 85 -6.91 -13.55 -22.58
N LEU A 86 -5.68 -14.03 -22.69
CA LEU A 86 -5.14 -14.57 -23.94
C LEU A 86 -5.31 -16.10 -23.91
N GLY A 87 -6.32 -16.62 -24.61
CA GLY A 87 -6.51 -18.07 -24.82
C GLY A 87 -7.73 -18.74 -24.18
N GLY A 88 -8.82 -18.01 -23.89
CA GLY A 88 -10.11 -18.68 -23.63
C GLY A 88 -10.59 -19.37 -24.91
N ALA A 89 -10.81 -20.69 -24.86
CA ALA A 89 -11.34 -21.45 -26.00
C ALA A 89 -12.57 -20.75 -26.57
N GLU A 90 -12.61 -20.56 -27.90
CA GLU A 90 -13.82 -20.10 -28.56
C GLU A 90 -14.95 -21.09 -28.27
N ALA A 91 -15.98 -20.62 -27.58
CA ALA A 91 -17.24 -21.34 -27.51
C ALA A 91 -17.89 -21.25 -28.90
N GLY A 92 -17.69 -22.30 -29.69
CA GLY A 92 -18.36 -22.49 -30.97
C GLY A 92 -19.86 -22.72 -30.85
#